data_AF-A0A1D3KAT3-F1
#
_entry.id   AF-A0A1D3KAT3-F1
#
_cell.length_a   1.000
_cell.length_b   1.000
_cell.length_c   1.000
_cell.angle_alpha   90.00
_cell.angle_beta   90.00
_cell.angle_gamma   90.00
#
_symmetry.space_group_name_H-M   'P 1'
#
loop_
_entity.id
_entity.type
_entity.pdbx_description
1 polymer ?
#
loop_
_entity_poly.entity_id
_entity_poly.type
_entity_poly.pdbx_seq_one_letter_code
_entity_poly.pdbx_strand_id
1 'polypeptide(L)'
;MFAFTHLLGINLMPRIRNWRDLVMCRPDRGVSYKHINRLFTDTADWHLIETHWQDLMQVALSIQAGKISSPMLLRKLGSYSRRNKLYHAAQALGSVIRTIFLLNWIGSRELRQEVTANTNKIESYNGFSKWLSFGGDVIAENDPDEQQKRLRYNDMVASSVILQNTVDMMRILQKLAREGWQFTDEDVSFLSPYLTSNVKRFGEFNLKLNRPPEPWIKDSVFQQAAGLLRVNTASKADAEEAT
;
A
#
# COMPACT_ATOMS: atom_id res chain seq x y z
N MET A 1 14.26 4.03 -2.54
CA MET A 1 12.78 4.02 -2.54
C MET A 1 12.21 5.45 -2.58
N PHE A 2 12.56 6.34 -1.64
CA PHE A 2 12.07 7.73 -1.61
C PHE A 2 12.32 8.53 -2.90
N ALA A 3 13.48 8.39 -3.55
CA ALA A 3 13.77 9.10 -4.80
C ALA A 3 12.78 8.77 -5.93
N PHE A 4 12.67 7.49 -6.31
CA PHE A 4 11.80 7.11 -7.42
C PHE A 4 10.31 7.26 -7.12
N THR A 5 9.89 7.05 -5.88
CA THR A 5 8.49 7.35 -5.50
C THR A 5 8.18 8.83 -5.67
N HIS A 6 9.08 9.71 -5.23
CA HIS A 6 8.93 11.15 -5.45
C HIS A 6 8.93 11.53 -6.93
N LEU A 7 9.83 10.97 -7.74
CA LEU A 7 9.88 11.23 -9.18
C LEU A 7 8.63 10.75 -9.93
N LEU A 8 7.98 9.70 -9.43
CA LEU A 8 6.71 9.19 -9.96
C LEU A 8 5.49 9.96 -9.40
N GLY A 9 5.69 11.03 -8.63
CA GLY A 9 4.60 11.79 -8.01
C GLY A 9 3.91 11.09 -6.83
N ILE A 10 4.52 10.02 -6.31
CA ILE A 10 3.96 9.22 -5.21
C ILE A 10 4.58 9.68 -3.89
N ASN A 11 3.73 10.20 -3.00
CA ASN A 11 4.14 10.52 -1.63
C ASN A 11 4.24 9.24 -0.79
N LEU A 12 5.46 8.73 -0.64
CA LEU A 12 5.73 7.59 0.21
C LEU A 12 5.63 7.98 1.70
N MET A 13 4.69 7.40 2.42
CA MET A 13 4.43 7.68 3.84
C MET A 13 4.63 6.43 4.73
N PRO A 14 5.87 5.95 4.91
CA PRO A 14 6.10 4.73 5.66
C PRO A 14 5.94 4.95 7.16
N ARG A 15 5.49 3.93 7.89
CA ARG A 15 5.62 3.88 9.35
C ARG A 15 7.10 3.69 9.71
N ILE A 16 7.68 4.71 10.34
CA ILE A 16 9.10 4.67 10.72
C ILE A 16 9.23 4.32 12.20
N ARG A 17 9.84 3.16 12.47
CA ARG A 17 10.33 2.79 13.81
C ARG A 17 11.77 3.28 13.97
N ASN A 18 12.16 3.67 15.19
CA ASN A 18 13.52 4.12 15.53
C ASN A 18 14.04 5.25 14.62
N TRP A 19 13.21 6.26 14.36
CA TRP A 19 13.57 7.39 13.49
C TRP A 19 14.85 8.13 13.91
N ARG A 20 15.27 8.01 15.17
CA ARG A 20 16.48 8.62 15.73
C ARG A 20 17.77 8.06 15.13
N ASP A 21 17.76 6.83 14.64
CA ASP A 21 18.92 6.18 14.06
C ASP A 21 19.09 6.52 12.57
N LEU A 22 18.13 7.25 12.00
CA LEU A 22 18.13 7.61 10.60
C LEU A 22 18.96 8.86 10.34
N VAL A 23 19.80 8.80 9.32
CA VAL A 23 20.60 9.94 8.86
C VAL A 23 19.67 11.00 8.30
N MET A 24 19.67 12.21 8.86
CA MET A 24 18.98 13.37 8.26
C MET A 24 20.01 14.32 7.67
N CYS A 25 19.74 14.77 6.45
CA CYS A 25 20.65 15.64 5.71
C CYS A 25 20.27 17.10 5.92
N ARG A 26 21.25 17.94 6.23
CA ARG A 26 21.09 19.40 6.15
C ARG A 26 21.25 19.88 4.70
N PRO A 27 20.66 21.03 4.32
CA PRO A 27 20.85 21.59 2.99
C PRO A 27 22.31 21.94 2.70
N ASP A 28 23.02 22.53 3.66
CA ASP A 28 24.43 22.92 3.50
C ASP A 28 25.18 22.74 4.83
N ARG A 29 26.49 22.50 4.77
CA ARG A 29 27.37 22.36 5.95
C ARG A 29 27.32 23.59 6.86
N GLY A 30 27.21 24.79 6.29
CA GLY A 30 27.18 26.06 7.02
C GLY A 30 25.86 26.35 7.73
N VAL A 31 24.79 25.60 7.45
CA VAL A 31 23.48 25.83 8.05
C VAL A 31 23.42 25.17 9.43
N SER A 32 23.02 25.95 10.43
CA SER A 32 22.78 25.46 11.79
C SER A 32 21.40 25.88 12.27
N TYR A 33 20.72 24.96 12.97
CA TYR A 33 19.38 25.18 13.49
C TYR A 33 19.37 25.22 15.02
N LYS A 34 18.82 26.30 15.58
CA LYS A 34 18.59 26.40 17.03
C LYS A 34 17.64 25.26 17.44
N HIS A 35 18.04 24.44 18.41
CA HIS A 35 17.31 23.29 18.98
C HIS A 35 17.33 21.96 18.20
N ILE A 36 17.28 21.97 16.86
CA ILE A 36 17.17 20.72 16.08
C ILE A 36 18.48 20.31 15.38
N ASN A 37 19.58 21.04 15.57
CA ASN A 37 20.86 20.74 14.90
C ASN A 37 21.35 19.31 15.09
N ARG A 38 21.07 18.70 16.27
CA ARG A 38 21.46 17.32 16.59
C ARG A 38 20.76 16.26 15.75
N LEU A 39 19.65 16.61 15.08
CA LEU A 39 18.95 15.68 14.19
C LEU A 39 19.72 15.44 12.88
N PHE A 40 20.52 16.42 12.43
CA PHE A 40 21.18 16.39 11.13
C PHE A 40 22.62 15.87 11.24
N THR A 41 22.84 14.66 10.73
CA THR A 41 24.14 13.98 10.79
C THR A 41 24.92 14.03 9.48
N ASP A 42 24.29 14.43 8.38
CA ASP A 42 24.91 14.50 7.06
C ASP A 42 24.49 15.76 6.29
N THR A 43 25.06 16.01 5.11
CA THR A 43 24.72 17.13 4.21
C THR A 43 24.25 16.59 2.85
N ALA A 44 23.26 17.25 2.25
CA ALA A 44 22.78 16.89 0.92
C ALA A 44 23.84 17.18 -0.15
N ASP A 45 24.06 16.22 -1.06
CA ASP A 45 24.93 16.39 -2.23
C ASP A 45 24.11 16.90 -3.43
N TRP A 46 23.92 18.22 -3.49
CA TRP A 46 23.16 18.86 -4.57
C TRP A 46 23.85 18.70 -5.93
N HIS A 47 25.18 18.75 -5.96
CA HIS A 47 25.94 18.65 -7.19
C HIS A 47 25.74 17.28 -7.86
N LEU A 48 25.74 16.20 -7.08
CA LEU A 48 25.48 14.86 -7.59
C LEU A 48 24.05 14.72 -8.13
N ILE A 49 23.08 15.32 -7.47
CA ILE A 49 21.68 15.33 -7.91
C ILE A 49 21.55 16.10 -9.23
N GLU A 50 22.10 17.31 -9.30
CA GLU A 50 22.08 18.16 -10.51
C GLU A 50 22.84 17.54 -11.68
N THR A 51 23.91 16.79 -11.42
CA THR A 51 24.67 16.13 -12.49
C THR A 51 23.87 15.00 -13.13
N HIS A 52 23.06 14.28 -12.36
CA HIS A 52 22.40 13.03 -12.78
C HIS A 52 20.87 13.10 -12.78
N TRP A 53 20.25 14.28 -12.65
CA TRP A 53 18.79 14.39 -12.57
C TRP A 53 18.10 13.89 -13.84
N GLN A 54 18.72 14.11 -15.02
CA GLN A 54 18.20 13.64 -16.30
C GLN A 54 18.16 12.11 -16.37
N ASP A 55 19.23 11.46 -15.91
CA ASP A 55 19.30 9.99 -15.85
C ASP A 55 18.23 9.44 -14.90
N LEU A 56 18.04 10.08 -13.74
CA LEU A 56 16.99 9.69 -12.78
C LEU A 56 15.59 9.85 -13.38
N MET A 57 15.34 10.96 -14.08
CA MET A 57 14.06 11.22 -14.74
C MET A 57 13.80 10.25 -15.89
N GLN A 58 14.81 9.94 -16.70
CA GLN A 58 14.70 8.97 -17.78
C GLN A 58 14.29 7.59 -17.23
N VAL A 59 14.87 7.19 -16.09
CA VAL A 59 14.47 5.95 -15.42
C VAL A 59 13.02 6.02 -14.92
N ALA A 60 12.62 7.11 -14.26
CA ALA A 60 11.24 7.28 -13.80
C ALA A 60 10.23 7.20 -14.96
N LEU A 61 10.50 7.90 -16.06
CA LEU A 61 9.68 7.87 -17.28
C LEU A 61 9.66 6.48 -17.93
N SER A 62 10.77 5.75 -17.92
CA SER A 62 10.82 4.38 -18.45
C SER A 62 10.01 3.38 -17.62
N ILE A 63 9.91 3.61 -16.30
CA ILE A 63 9.03 2.83 -15.43
C ILE A 63 7.56 3.17 -15.73
N GLN A 64 7.24 4.46 -15.84
CA GLN A 64 5.89 4.91 -16.14
C GLN A 64 5.41 4.40 -17.50
N ALA A 65 6.28 4.36 -18.51
CA ALA A 65 6.00 3.82 -19.83
C ALA A 65 6.03 2.27 -19.90
N GLY A 66 6.15 1.57 -18.77
CA GLY A 66 6.17 0.10 -18.71
C GLY A 66 7.39 -0.59 -19.34
N LYS A 67 8.37 0.17 -19.86
CA LYS A 67 9.58 -0.36 -20.53
C LYS A 67 10.52 -1.06 -19.56
N ILE A 68 10.50 -0.65 -18.29
CA ILE A 68 11.32 -1.23 -17.22
C ILE A 68 10.41 -1.60 -16.05
N SER A 69 10.45 -2.86 -15.63
CA SER A 69 9.74 -3.26 -14.41
C SER A 69 10.45 -2.76 -13.15
N SER A 70 9.67 -2.27 -12.18
CA SER A 70 10.18 -1.81 -10.88
C SER A 70 11.05 -2.85 -10.15
N PRO A 71 10.71 -4.16 -10.13
CA PRO A 71 11.56 -5.18 -9.51
C PRO A 71 12.91 -5.35 -10.22
N MET A 72 12.93 -5.29 -11.56
CA MET A 72 14.17 -5.39 -12.33
C MET A 72 15.10 -4.21 -12.04
N LEU A 73 14.55 -3.00 -11.93
CA LEU A 73 15.31 -1.80 -11.55
C LEU A 73 15.93 -1.95 -10.16
N LEU A 74 15.13 -2.34 -9.16
CA LEU A 74 15.61 -2.52 -7.78
C LEU A 74 16.72 -3.56 -7.72
N ARG A 75 16.57 -4.68 -8.45
CA ARG A 75 17.60 -5.72 -8.57
C ARG A 75 18.90 -5.17 -9.18
N LYS A 76 18.80 -4.37 -10.25
CA LYS A 76 19.95 -3.80 -10.97
C LYS A 76 20.67 -2.70 -10.18
N LEU A 77 19.91 -1.88 -9.46
CA LEU A 77 20.46 -0.86 -8.57
C LEU A 77 21.12 -1.49 -7.33
N GLY A 78 20.54 -2.56 -6.78
CA GLY A 78 21.07 -3.27 -5.62
C GLY A 78 22.36 -4.04 -5.90
N SER A 79 22.47 -4.72 -7.06
CA SER A 79 23.62 -5.55 -7.40
C SER A 79 24.88 -4.77 -7.76
N TYR A 80 24.75 -3.55 -8.32
CA TYR A 80 25.87 -2.70 -8.74
C TYR A 80 26.11 -1.47 -7.85
N SER A 81 25.52 -1.46 -6.64
CA SER A 81 25.37 -0.28 -5.78
C SER A 81 26.64 0.53 -5.51
N ARG A 82 27.81 -0.11 -5.39
CA ARG A 82 29.05 0.61 -5.04
C ARG A 82 29.67 1.42 -6.18
N ARG A 83 29.50 1.02 -7.44
CA ARG A 83 30.10 1.71 -8.61
C ARG A 83 29.10 2.50 -9.46
N ASN A 84 27.80 2.36 -9.17
CA ASN A 84 26.76 2.94 -10.00
C ASN A 84 26.49 4.41 -9.59
N LYS A 85 26.86 5.36 -10.44
CA LYS A 85 26.61 6.80 -10.23
C LYS A 85 25.13 7.13 -10.09
N LEU A 86 24.27 6.44 -10.85
CA LEU A 86 22.81 6.60 -10.78
C LEU A 86 22.27 6.15 -9.42
N TYR A 87 22.82 5.08 -8.85
CA TYR A 87 22.44 4.62 -7.51
C TYR A 87 22.78 5.69 -6.46
N HIS A 88 23.98 6.28 -6.53
CA HIS A 88 24.38 7.33 -5.60
C HIS A 88 23.54 8.60 -5.77
N ALA A 89 23.23 9.00 -7.00
CA ALA A 89 22.32 10.12 -7.26
C ALA A 89 20.90 9.86 -6.70
N ALA A 90 20.36 8.65 -6.90
CA ALA A 90 19.08 8.25 -6.34
C ALA A 90 19.13 8.19 -4.80
N GLN A 91 20.26 7.82 -4.21
CA GLN A 91 20.45 7.82 -2.75
C GLN A 91 20.53 9.24 -2.19
N ALA A 92 21.24 10.15 -2.85
CA ALA A 92 21.33 11.56 -2.46
C ALA A 92 19.94 12.22 -2.50
N LEU A 93 19.23 12.12 -3.62
CA LEU A 93 17.85 12.61 -3.74
C LEU A 93 16.93 11.97 -2.71
N GLY A 94 17.01 10.65 -2.55
CA GLY A 94 16.20 9.92 -1.59
C GLY A 94 16.45 10.32 -0.13
N SER A 95 17.68 10.73 0.21
CA SER A 95 18.03 11.19 1.56
C SER A 95 17.46 12.57 1.85
N VAL A 96 17.41 13.46 0.86
CA VAL A 96 16.74 14.77 0.96
C VAL A 96 15.23 14.58 1.17
N ILE A 97 14.56 13.83 0.29
CA ILE A 97 13.11 13.59 0.38
C ILE A 97 12.75 12.88 1.69
N ARG A 98 13.53 11.89 2.10
CA ARG A 98 13.34 11.21 3.39
C ARG A 98 13.50 12.17 4.57
N THR A 99 14.45 13.10 4.52
CA THR A 99 14.62 14.11 5.57
C THR A 99 13.41 15.03 5.67
N ILE A 100 12.91 15.52 4.53
CA ILE A 100 11.69 16.35 4.48
C ILE A 100 10.51 15.58 5.09
N PHE A 101 10.30 14.33 4.67
CA PHE A 101 9.25 13.48 5.23
C PHE A 101 9.41 13.29 6.74
N LEU A 102 10.62 13.00 7.22
CA LEU A 102 10.90 12.78 8.63
C LEU A 102 10.61 14.03 9.47
N LEU A 103 10.99 15.21 9.00
CA LEU A 103 10.71 16.46 9.70
C LEU A 103 9.19 16.70 9.80
N ASN A 104 8.45 16.48 8.71
CA ASN A 104 6.98 16.57 8.72
C ASN A 104 6.36 15.52 9.66
N TRP A 105 6.85 14.29 9.62
CA TRP A 105 6.37 13.19 10.45
C TRP A 105 6.65 13.39 11.94
N ILE A 106 7.77 14.04 12.32
CA ILE A 106 8.07 14.43 13.70
C ILE A 106 7.22 15.65 14.12
N GLY A 107 7.00 16.59 13.21
CA GLY A 107 6.26 17.82 13.47
C GLY A 107 4.75 17.68 13.55
N SER A 108 4.13 16.74 12.82
CA SER A 108 2.68 16.58 12.76
C SER A 108 2.20 15.32 13.47
N ARG A 109 1.23 15.48 14.37
CA ARG A 109 0.53 14.36 15.01
C ARG A 109 -0.44 13.70 14.03
N GLU A 110 -1.08 14.51 13.21
CA GLU A 110 -2.11 14.14 12.23
C GLU A 110 -1.51 13.18 11.20
N LEU A 111 -0.35 13.55 10.63
CA LEU A 111 0.39 12.69 9.70
C LEU A 111 0.77 11.35 10.33
N ARG A 112 1.17 11.34 11.62
CA ARG A 112 1.47 10.08 12.32
C ARG A 112 0.25 9.21 12.52
N GLN A 113 -0.90 9.82 12.85
CA GLN A 113 -2.16 9.10 13.02
C GLN A 113 -2.62 8.50 11.69
N GLU A 114 -2.56 9.27 10.61
CA GLU A 114 -2.90 8.80 9.26
C GLU A 114 -2.02 7.62 8.81
N VAL A 115 -0.70 7.76 8.94
CA VAL A 115 0.25 6.69 8.61
C VAL A 115 -0.02 5.43 9.45
N THR A 116 -0.31 5.60 10.74
CA THR A 116 -0.62 4.47 11.64
C THR A 116 -1.94 3.81 11.26
N ALA A 117 -2.98 4.58 10.97
CA ALA A 117 -4.28 4.06 10.56
C ALA A 117 -4.17 3.24 9.26
N ASN A 118 -3.46 3.77 8.25
CA ASN A 118 -3.23 3.05 7.00
C ASN A 118 -2.38 1.79 7.20
N THR A 119 -1.37 1.86 8.07
CA THR A 119 -0.55 0.68 8.42
C THR A 119 -1.41 -0.40 9.10
N ASN A 120 -2.25 -0.02 10.05
CA ASN A 120 -3.14 -0.95 10.76
C ASN A 120 -4.12 -1.64 9.82
N LYS A 121 -4.63 -0.95 8.78
CA LYS A 121 -5.48 -1.54 7.74
C LYS A 121 -4.74 -2.65 6.99
N ILE A 122 -3.51 -2.37 6.54
CA ILE A 122 -2.66 -3.33 5.82
C ILE A 122 -2.28 -4.51 6.73
N GLU A 123 -1.88 -4.25 7.97
CA GLU A 123 -1.54 -5.29 8.95
C GLU A 123 -2.75 -6.19 9.24
N SER A 124 -3.95 -5.62 9.35
CA SER A 124 -5.19 -6.36 9.57
C SER A 124 -5.57 -7.21 8.36
N TYR A 125 -5.42 -6.68 7.13
CA TYR A 125 -5.58 -7.48 5.91
C TYR A 125 -4.57 -8.63 5.85
N ASN A 126 -3.30 -8.37 6.16
CA ASN A 126 -2.27 -9.40 6.15
C ASN A 126 -2.55 -10.50 7.18
N GLY A 127 -2.99 -10.13 8.39
CA GLY A 127 -3.42 -11.07 9.41
C GLY A 127 -4.62 -11.92 8.96
N PHE A 128 -5.60 -11.28 8.32
CA PHE A 128 -6.78 -11.93 7.76
C PHE A 128 -6.45 -12.88 6.60
N SER A 129 -5.66 -12.43 5.62
CA SER A 129 -5.20 -13.23 4.49
C SER A 129 -4.36 -14.42 4.96
N LYS A 130 -3.49 -14.22 5.97
CA LYS A 130 -2.75 -15.30 6.61
C LYS A 130 -3.69 -16.29 7.32
N TRP A 131 -4.71 -15.80 8.01
CA TRP A 131 -5.71 -16.66 8.65
C TRP A 131 -6.50 -17.49 7.64
N LEU A 132 -6.79 -16.97 6.44
CA LEU A 132 -7.45 -17.74 5.38
C LEU A 132 -6.54 -18.77 4.71
N SER A 133 -5.24 -18.50 4.66
CA SER A 133 -4.28 -19.38 4.00
C SER A 133 -4.29 -20.80 4.56
N PHE A 134 -4.09 -21.79 3.69
CA PHE A 134 -4.04 -23.22 4.04
C PHE A 134 -2.71 -23.83 3.62
N GLY A 135 -2.25 -24.88 4.32
CA GLY A 135 -1.02 -25.61 3.98
C GLY A 135 0.27 -25.05 4.59
N GLY A 136 0.19 -24.32 5.71
CA GLY A 136 1.35 -23.80 6.44
C GLY A 136 1.95 -22.51 5.88
N ASP A 137 2.80 -21.86 6.67
CA ASP A 137 3.37 -20.53 6.38
C ASP A 137 4.47 -20.55 5.30
N VAL A 138 5.08 -21.71 5.05
CA VAL A 138 6.22 -21.85 4.14
C VAL A 138 5.72 -22.38 2.80
N ILE A 139 6.14 -21.73 1.71
CA ILE A 139 6.00 -22.30 0.37
C ILE A 139 7.22 -23.19 0.15
N ALA A 140 7.01 -24.51 0.18
CA ALA A 140 8.08 -25.48 -0.03
C ALA A 140 8.63 -25.46 -1.47
N GLU A 141 7.86 -24.89 -2.39
CA GLU A 141 8.18 -24.79 -3.81
C GLU A 141 9.02 -23.54 -4.11
N ASN A 142 10.17 -23.73 -4.76
CA ASN A 142 11.03 -22.65 -5.23
C ASN A 142 10.73 -22.27 -6.70
N ASP A 143 9.47 -22.39 -7.11
CA ASP A 143 8.97 -21.92 -8.40
C ASP A 143 8.18 -20.61 -8.21
N PRO A 144 8.63 -19.48 -8.80
CA PRO A 144 7.91 -18.22 -8.74
C PRO A 144 6.46 -18.29 -9.22
N ASP A 145 6.16 -19.11 -10.23
CA ASP A 145 4.81 -19.19 -10.80
C ASP A 145 3.83 -19.87 -9.82
N GLU A 146 4.27 -20.94 -9.15
CA GLU A 146 3.48 -21.61 -8.12
C GLU A 146 3.29 -20.73 -6.88
N GLN A 147 4.32 -19.99 -6.47
CA GLN A 147 4.21 -19.00 -5.39
C GLN A 147 3.17 -17.92 -5.73
N GLN A 148 3.18 -17.43 -6.97
CA GLN A 148 2.24 -16.43 -7.45
C GLN A 148 0.80 -16.97 -7.54
N LYS A 149 0.61 -18.21 -8.00
CA LYS A 149 -0.71 -18.86 -8.03
C LYS A 149 -1.30 -18.96 -6.62
N ARG A 150 -0.52 -19.44 -5.65
CA ARG A 150 -0.95 -19.56 -4.25
C ARG A 150 -1.38 -18.21 -3.67
N LEU A 151 -0.60 -17.15 -3.92
CA LEU A 151 -0.95 -15.80 -3.49
C LEU A 151 -2.28 -15.33 -4.10
N ARG A 152 -2.43 -15.47 -5.43
CA ARG A 152 -3.64 -15.04 -6.15
C ARG A 152 -4.88 -15.80 -5.71
N TYR A 153 -4.78 -17.11 -5.47
CA TYR A 153 -5.91 -17.89 -4.96
C TYR A 153 -6.30 -17.45 -3.55
N ASN A 154 -5.32 -17.21 -2.68
CA ASN A 154 -5.60 -16.73 -1.34
C ASN A 154 -6.25 -15.33 -1.36
N ASP A 155 -5.76 -14.43 -2.21
CA ASP A 155 -6.35 -13.09 -2.40
C ASP A 155 -7.78 -13.16 -2.95
N MET A 156 -8.08 -14.12 -3.84
CA MET A 156 -9.44 -14.34 -4.35
C MET A 156 -10.39 -14.79 -3.23
N VAL A 157 -9.96 -15.73 -2.39
CA VAL A 157 -10.75 -16.18 -1.23
C VAL A 157 -10.93 -15.04 -0.23
N ALA A 158 -9.86 -14.31 0.09
CA ALA A 158 -9.91 -13.16 0.97
C ALA A 158 -10.91 -12.10 0.48
N SER A 159 -10.83 -11.74 -0.80
CA SER A 159 -11.76 -10.79 -1.42
C SER A 159 -13.22 -11.27 -1.35
N SER A 160 -13.45 -12.57 -1.54
CA SER A 160 -14.81 -13.15 -1.47
C SER A 160 -15.39 -13.08 -0.06
N VAL A 161 -14.58 -13.39 0.95
CA VAL A 161 -14.99 -13.31 2.37
C VAL A 161 -15.18 -11.85 2.80
N ILE A 162 -14.30 -10.93 2.37
CA ILE A 162 -14.45 -9.49 2.61
C ILE A 162 -15.78 -8.97 2.06
N LEU A 163 -16.14 -9.37 0.83
CA LEU A 163 -17.41 -9.00 0.22
C LEU A 163 -18.59 -9.49 1.07
N GLN A 164 -18.58 -10.77 1.45
CA GLN A 164 -19.65 -11.35 2.26
C GLN A 164 -19.77 -10.66 3.62
N ASN A 165 -18.65 -10.44 4.32
CA ASN A 165 -18.63 -9.71 5.59
C ASN A 165 -19.20 -8.29 5.43
N THR A 166 -18.82 -7.59 4.36
CA THR A 166 -19.31 -6.23 4.08
C THR A 166 -20.83 -6.21 3.87
N VAL A 167 -21.37 -7.18 3.12
CA VAL A 167 -22.81 -7.32 2.89
C VAL A 167 -23.55 -7.60 4.21
N ASP A 168 -23.04 -8.53 5.01
CA ASP A 168 -23.66 -8.90 6.28
C ASP A 168 -23.65 -7.74 7.27
N MET A 169 -22.51 -7.03 7.38
CA MET A 169 -22.38 -5.82 8.20
C MET A 169 -23.36 -4.73 7.75
N MET A 170 -23.46 -4.46 6.44
CA MET A 170 -24.39 -3.47 5.90
C MET A 170 -25.85 -3.83 6.23
N ARG A 171 -26.24 -5.09 6.09
CA ARG A 171 -27.60 -5.56 6.42
C ARG A 171 -27.91 -5.42 7.91
N ILE A 172 -26.94 -5.72 8.77
CA ILE A 172 -27.06 -5.53 10.21
C ILE A 172 -27.22 -4.05 10.56
N LEU A 173 -26.41 -3.17 9.97
CA LEU A 173 -26.53 -1.71 10.16
C LEU A 173 -27.90 -1.19 9.70
N GLN A 174 -28.40 -1.64 8.54
CA GLN A 174 -29.74 -1.28 8.07
C GLN A 174 -30.84 -1.77 9.01
N LYS A 175 -30.69 -2.98 9.56
CA LYS A 175 -31.63 -3.52 10.56
C LYS A 175 -31.62 -2.68 11.83
N LEU A 176 -30.44 -2.38 12.37
CA LEU A 176 -30.28 -1.53 13.57
C LEU A 176 -30.86 -0.13 13.36
N ALA A 177 -30.64 0.47 12.20
CA ALA A 177 -31.23 1.75 11.84
C ALA A 177 -32.77 1.70 11.82
N ARG A 178 -33.36 0.62 11.27
CA ARG A 178 -34.84 0.41 11.31
C ARG A 178 -35.37 0.18 12.72
N GLU A 179 -34.56 -0.38 13.61
CA GLU A 179 -34.87 -0.56 15.03
C GLU A 179 -34.71 0.74 15.85
N GLY A 180 -34.28 1.84 15.22
CA GLY A 180 -34.17 3.16 15.83
C GLY A 180 -32.80 3.44 16.47
N TRP A 181 -31.80 2.58 16.28
CA TRP A 181 -30.44 2.88 16.72
C TRP A 181 -29.84 4.02 15.90
N GLN A 182 -29.19 4.96 16.59
CA GLN A 182 -28.46 6.05 15.96
C GLN A 182 -26.97 5.78 16.01
N PHE A 183 -26.31 5.91 14.88
CA PHE A 183 -24.86 5.83 14.71
C PHE A 183 -24.43 6.85 13.66
N THR A 184 -23.20 7.34 13.80
CA THR A 184 -22.58 8.32 12.91
C THR A 184 -21.72 7.61 11.85
N ASP A 185 -21.33 8.35 10.80
CA ASP A 185 -20.37 7.82 9.81
C ASP A 185 -19.01 7.54 10.45
N GLU A 186 -18.64 8.31 11.49
CA GLU A 186 -17.46 8.06 12.30
C GLU A 186 -17.54 6.69 13.01
N ASP A 187 -18.69 6.30 13.55
CA ASP A 187 -18.87 4.99 14.18
C ASP A 187 -18.69 3.84 13.18
N VAL A 188 -19.23 4.00 11.97
CA VAL A 188 -19.07 3.03 10.87
C VAL A 188 -17.62 2.95 10.40
N SER A 189 -16.87 4.05 10.47
CA SER A 189 -15.47 4.11 10.03
C SER A 189 -14.53 3.22 10.86
N PHE A 190 -14.91 2.84 12.08
CA PHE A 190 -14.15 1.91 12.93
C PHE A 190 -14.37 0.45 12.57
N LEU A 191 -15.38 0.15 11.75
CA LEU A 191 -15.68 -1.21 11.34
C LEU A 191 -14.70 -1.70 10.28
N SER A 192 -14.35 -2.98 10.36
CA SER A 192 -13.46 -3.66 9.42
C SER A 192 -14.11 -4.93 8.88
N PRO A 193 -14.07 -5.18 7.56
CA PRO A 193 -14.63 -6.39 6.97
C PRO A 193 -13.72 -7.63 7.19
N TYR A 194 -12.64 -7.51 7.96
CA TYR A 194 -11.67 -8.59 8.20
C TYR A 194 -12.05 -9.50 9.38
N LEU A 195 -13.35 -9.61 9.68
CA LEU A 195 -13.87 -10.47 10.74
C LEU A 195 -13.72 -11.96 10.37
N THR A 196 -13.29 -12.76 11.33
CA THR A 196 -13.03 -14.21 11.14
C THR A 196 -13.94 -15.10 11.98
N SER A 197 -14.56 -14.56 13.03
CA SER A 197 -15.36 -15.32 14.00
C SER A 197 -16.65 -15.91 13.41
N ASN A 198 -17.21 -15.26 12.38
CA ASN A 198 -18.40 -15.71 11.66
C ASN A 198 -18.08 -16.70 10.52
N VAL A 199 -16.80 -16.93 10.21
CA VAL A 199 -16.38 -17.74 9.07
C VAL A 199 -15.94 -19.13 9.54
N LYS A 200 -16.67 -20.17 9.12
CA LYS A 200 -16.24 -21.55 9.32
C LYS A 200 -15.11 -21.90 8.35
N ARG A 201 -13.87 -21.82 8.83
CA ARG A 201 -12.66 -22.14 8.03
C ARG A 201 -12.45 -23.64 7.81
N PHE A 202 -12.75 -24.46 8.82
CA PHE A 202 -12.52 -25.91 8.80
C PHE A 202 -13.78 -26.70 9.14
N GLY A 203 -13.85 -27.92 8.61
CA GLY A 203 -14.89 -28.89 8.89
C GLY A 203 -15.71 -29.23 7.65
N GLU A 204 -16.85 -29.88 7.88
CA GLU A 204 -17.70 -30.33 6.79
C GLU A 204 -18.56 -29.19 6.23
N PHE A 205 -18.58 -29.10 4.90
CA PHE A 205 -19.40 -28.17 4.13
C PHE A 205 -20.45 -28.94 3.35
N ASN A 206 -21.72 -28.78 3.75
CA ASN A 206 -22.84 -29.31 2.99
C ASN A 206 -23.23 -28.30 1.90
N LEU A 207 -22.55 -28.40 0.75
CA LEU A 207 -22.74 -27.48 -0.37
C LEU A 207 -24.00 -27.85 -1.17
N LYS A 208 -25.02 -27.00 -1.09
CA LYS A 208 -26.18 -27.07 -1.99
C LYS A 208 -25.88 -26.27 -3.26
N LEU A 209 -25.37 -26.94 -4.29
CA LEU A 209 -24.95 -26.30 -5.55
C LEU A 209 -26.11 -25.66 -6.33
N ASN A 210 -27.32 -26.21 -6.22
CA ASN A 210 -28.52 -25.69 -6.90
C ASN A 210 -29.30 -24.67 -6.07
N ARG A 211 -28.66 -23.98 -5.11
CA ARG A 211 -29.34 -22.93 -4.35
C ARG A 211 -29.56 -21.69 -5.23
N PRO A 212 -30.69 -20.99 -5.09
CA PRO A 212 -30.86 -19.69 -5.74
C PRO A 212 -29.75 -18.74 -5.24
N PRO A 213 -29.25 -17.82 -6.09
CA PRO A 213 -28.31 -16.80 -5.66
C PRO A 213 -28.87 -15.98 -4.51
N GLU A 214 -27.98 -15.55 -3.61
CA GLU A 214 -28.37 -14.72 -2.48
C GLU A 214 -29.11 -13.45 -2.95
N PRO A 215 -30.21 -13.04 -2.29
CA PRO A 215 -31.04 -11.92 -2.75
C PRO A 215 -30.29 -10.60 -2.93
N TRP A 216 -29.25 -10.35 -2.12
CA TRP A 216 -28.44 -9.12 -2.20
C TRP A 216 -27.65 -9.00 -3.50
N ILE A 217 -27.39 -10.10 -4.21
CA ILE A 217 -26.66 -10.07 -5.50
C ILE A 217 -27.44 -9.25 -6.54
N LYS A 218 -28.78 -9.21 -6.41
CA LYS A 218 -29.66 -8.43 -7.28
C LYS A 218 -29.96 -7.02 -6.75
N ASP A 219 -29.44 -6.67 -5.57
CA ASP A 219 -29.72 -5.38 -4.97
C ASP A 219 -29.02 -4.27 -5.77
N SER A 220 -29.77 -3.21 -6.07
CA SER A 220 -29.33 -2.09 -6.90
C SER A 220 -28.10 -1.40 -6.33
N VAL A 221 -27.96 -1.37 -5.00
CA VAL A 221 -26.82 -0.78 -4.29
C VAL A 221 -25.50 -1.44 -4.70
N PHE A 222 -25.45 -2.78 -4.72
CA PHE A 222 -24.24 -3.52 -5.09
C PHE A 222 -24.00 -3.51 -6.60
N GLN A 223 -25.07 -3.52 -7.41
CA GLN A 223 -24.95 -3.43 -8.87
C GLN A 223 -24.41 -2.07 -9.33
N GLN A 224 -24.85 -0.98 -8.72
CA GLN A 224 -24.34 0.37 -8.99
C GLN A 224 -22.87 0.49 -8.58
N ALA A 225 -22.51 0.00 -7.39
CA ALA A 225 -21.10 -0.01 -6.94
C ALA A 225 -20.20 -0.82 -7.89
N ALA A 226 -20.64 -2.00 -8.33
CA ALA A 226 -19.91 -2.81 -9.30
C ALA A 226 -19.82 -2.14 -10.69
N GLY A 227 -20.88 -1.45 -11.11
CA GLY A 227 -20.91 -0.67 -12.35
C GLY A 227 -19.91 0.49 -12.34
N LEU A 228 -19.87 1.27 -11.26
CA LEU A 228 -18.92 2.37 -11.06
C LEU A 228 -17.46 1.88 -11.10
N LEU A 229 -17.17 0.74 -10.47
CA LEU A 229 -15.84 0.14 -10.51
C LEU A 229 -15.43 -0.27 -11.93
N ARG A 230 -16.34 -0.86 -12.71
CA ARG A 230 -16.08 -1.24 -14.11
C ARG A 230 -15.79 -0.03 -15.00
N VAL A 231 -16.53 1.06 -14.81
CA VAL A 231 -16.30 2.32 -15.54
C VAL A 231 -14.95 2.93 -15.17
N ASN A 232 -14.58 2.92 -13.88
CA ASN A 232 -13.27 3.40 -13.44
C ASN A 232 -12.10 2.52 -13.89
N THR A 233 -12.28 1.20 -13.99
CA THR A 233 -11.24 0.31 -14.54
C THR A 233 -11.11 0.45 -16.05
N ALA A 234 -12.22 0.66 -16.77
CA ALA A 234 -12.20 0.93 -18.21
C ALA A 234 -11.54 2.29 -18.50
N SER A 235 -11.92 3.35 -17.77
CA SER A 235 -11.27 4.67 -17.88
C SER A 235 -9.77 4.65 -17.59
N LYS A 236 -9.30 3.77 -16.68
CA LYS A 236 -7.86 3.59 -16.42
C LYS A 236 -7.17 2.79 -17.53
N ALA A 237 -7.82 1.78 -18.09
CA ALA A 237 -7.30 1.00 -19.21
C ALA A 237 -7.25 1.83 -20.51
N ASP A 238 -8.29 2.63 -20.79
CA ASP A 238 -8.36 3.52 -21.95
C ASP A 238 -7.33 4.66 -21.85
N ALA A 239 -7.01 5.13 -20.63
CA ALA A 239 -5.92 6.06 -20.39
C ALA A 239 -4.53 5.40 -20.55
N GLU A 240 -4.40 4.11 -20.24
CA GLU A 240 -3.16 3.34 -20.47
C GLU A 240 -2.97 2.94 -21.96
N GLU A 241 -4.03 2.82 -22.76
CA GLU A 241 -3.96 2.55 -24.21
C GLU A 241 -3.78 3.82 -25.07
N ALA A 242 -4.10 5.01 -24.54
CA ALA A 242 -3.99 6.29 -25.25
C ALA A 242 -2.65 7.03 -25.02
N THR A 243 -1.66 6.43 -24.32
CA THR A 243 -0.32 6.99 -24.07
C THR A 243 0.80 6.01 -24.36
#